data_AF-A0A519RN49-F1
#
_entry.id   AF-A0A519RN49-F1
#
_cell.length_a   1.000
_cell.length_b   1.000
_cell.length_c   1.000
_cell.angle_alpha   90.00
_cell.angle_beta   90.00
_cell.angle_gamma   90.00
#
_symmetry.space_group_name_H-M   'P 1'
#
loop_
_entity.id
_entity.type
_entity.pdbx_description
1 polymer ?
#
loop_
_entity_poly.entity_id
_entity_poly.type
_entity_poly.pdbx_seq_one_letter_code
_entity_poly.pdbx_strand_id
1 'polypeptide(L)'
;MKLKLSSLGLLLMFVSFIGNAQELELGKVSIKELEEKMHPKDSSAVASVLYSKGHTFFNYSESSGFMVVTEVEMRIKIYKKEGYDWANKSIRYYVGNTPNERASFSKAVSYNLVEGKIEKTKLKSDGEFTEQANKYWAVKKIAMPNVKEGTVIEYKYTIESPYITSFPDWEFQESIPVNYSEYKTSVPEFYTYSSH
;
A
#
# COMPACT_ATOMS: atom_id res chain seq x y z
N MET A 1 -15.76 -9.58 58.94
CA MET A 1 -14.63 -9.89 58.01
C MET A 1 -14.34 -8.62 57.22
N LYS A 2 -13.27 -7.87 57.58
CA LYS A 2 -12.91 -6.61 56.91
C LYS A 2 -12.24 -6.96 55.58
N LEU A 3 -12.95 -6.85 54.46
CA LEU A 3 -12.28 -6.90 53.16
C LEU A 3 -11.27 -5.74 53.13
N LYS A 4 -9.98 -6.07 53.04
CA LYS A 4 -8.90 -5.08 52.95
C LYS A 4 -9.15 -4.25 51.69
N LEU A 5 -9.35 -2.94 51.87
CA LEU A 5 -9.55 -1.95 50.82
C LEU A 5 -8.41 -1.98 49.76
N SER A 6 -7.24 -2.50 50.12
CA SER A 6 -6.09 -2.72 49.23
C SER A 6 -6.35 -3.76 48.13
N SER A 7 -7.33 -4.64 48.29
CA SER A 7 -7.64 -5.72 47.34
C SER A 7 -8.57 -5.26 46.22
N LEU A 8 -9.30 -4.15 46.44
CA LEU A 8 -10.22 -3.57 45.45
C LEU A 8 -9.49 -2.68 44.44
N GLY A 9 -8.36 -2.09 44.84
CA GLY A 9 -7.50 -1.28 43.95
C GLY A 9 -6.78 -2.10 42.87
N LEU A 10 -6.47 -3.37 43.15
CA LEU A 10 -5.78 -4.24 42.19
C LEU A 10 -6.71 -4.75 41.06
N LEU A 11 -8.02 -4.81 41.31
CA LEU A 11 -9.01 -5.22 40.32
C LEU A 11 -9.41 -4.08 39.36
N LEU A 12 -9.15 -2.82 39.75
CA LEU A 12 -9.40 -1.61 38.95
C LEU A 12 -8.26 -1.24 37.99
N MET A 13 -7.14 -1.96 37.99
CA MET A 13 -6.07 -1.78 37.00
C MET A 13 -6.30 -2.52 35.67
N PHE A 14 -7.40 -3.27 35.56
CA PHE A 14 -7.86 -3.91 34.32
C PHE A 14 -8.86 -3.03 33.53
N VAL A 15 -8.83 -1.70 33.71
CA VAL A 15 -9.59 -0.78 32.85
C VAL A 15 -8.89 -0.69 31.49
N SER A 16 -9.27 -1.63 30.64
CA SER A 16 -9.51 -1.47 29.21
C SER A 16 -8.60 -0.48 28.48
N PHE A 17 -7.46 -0.97 27.99
CA PHE A 17 -6.85 -0.38 26.80
C PHE A 17 -7.80 -0.61 25.62
N ILE A 18 -8.72 0.34 25.38
CA ILE A 18 -9.44 0.43 24.11
C ILE A 18 -8.42 0.93 23.09
N GLY A 19 -7.68 0.00 22.50
CA GLY A 19 -6.83 0.28 21.36
C GLY A 19 -7.73 0.71 20.20
N ASN A 20 -7.63 1.97 19.79
CA ASN A 20 -8.22 2.42 18.53
C ASN A 20 -7.30 1.91 17.42
N ALA A 21 -7.60 0.75 16.84
CA ALA A 21 -6.99 0.35 15.60
C ALA A 21 -7.46 1.31 14.51
N GLN A 22 -6.53 2.12 13.96
CA GLN A 22 -6.87 2.92 12.78
C GLN A 22 -7.12 1.96 11.63
N GLU A 23 -8.32 2.05 11.06
CA GLU A 23 -8.68 1.32 9.86
C GLU A 23 -7.90 1.89 8.67
N LEU A 24 -6.86 1.17 8.25
CA LEU A 24 -6.02 1.53 7.12
C LEU A 24 -6.71 1.08 5.83
N GLU A 25 -7.52 1.94 5.24
CA GLU A 25 -8.19 1.70 3.97
C GLU A 25 -8.04 2.88 3.02
N LEU A 26 -7.88 2.57 1.73
CA LEU A 26 -7.82 3.58 0.68
C LEU A 26 -9.09 4.47 0.72
N GLY A 27 -8.92 5.77 0.50
CA GLY A 27 -10.00 6.74 0.49
C GLY A 27 -10.31 7.39 1.84
N LYS A 28 -9.80 6.82 2.94
CA LYS A 28 -9.99 7.31 4.33
C LYS A 28 -8.77 8.10 4.83
N VAL A 29 -8.33 9.09 4.06
CA VAL A 29 -7.27 10.04 4.50
C VAL A 29 -7.86 11.04 5.48
N SER A 30 -7.17 11.25 6.60
CA SER A 30 -7.54 12.15 7.68
C SER A 30 -6.85 13.51 7.58
N ILE A 31 -7.46 14.54 8.17
CA ILE A 31 -6.84 15.87 8.28
C ILE A 31 -5.52 15.78 9.07
N LYS A 32 -5.47 14.95 10.12
CA LYS A 32 -4.26 14.74 10.92
C LYS A 32 -3.07 14.25 10.08
N GLU A 33 -3.29 13.28 9.19
CA GLU A 33 -2.24 12.82 8.26
C GLU A 33 -1.77 13.93 7.33
N LEU A 34 -2.67 14.80 6.87
CA LEU A 34 -2.34 15.92 5.98
C LEU A 34 -1.63 17.07 6.72
N GLU A 35 -1.98 17.32 7.97
CA GLU A 35 -1.36 18.34 8.83
C GLU A 35 0.01 17.93 9.38
N GLU A 36 0.33 16.64 9.38
CA GLU A 36 1.64 16.15 9.80
C GLU A 36 2.75 16.68 8.87
N LYS A 37 3.55 17.62 9.38
CA LYS A 37 4.60 18.32 8.60
C LYS A 37 5.92 17.56 8.53
N MET A 38 6.16 16.64 9.45
CA MET A 38 7.36 15.81 9.50
C MET A 38 7.06 14.48 10.15
N HIS A 39 7.80 13.45 9.77
CA HIS A 39 7.58 12.11 10.30
C HIS A 39 7.91 12.05 11.81
N PRO A 40 7.04 11.47 12.66
CA PRO A 40 7.19 11.56 14.12
C PRO A 40 8.45 10.90 14.70
N LYS A 41 8.98 9.88 14.02
CA LYS A 41 10.17 9.12 14.47
C LYS A 41 11.43 9.49 13.70
N ASP A 42 11.31 10.26 12.61
CA ASP A 42 12.43 10.64 11.77
C ASP A 42 12.13 11.99 11.08
N SER A 43 12.50 13.08 11.73
CA SER A 43 12.29 14.42 11.16
C SER A 43 13.10 14.69 9.89
N SER A 44 14.09 13.84 9.57
CA SER A 44 14.88 13.97 8.34
C SER A 44 14.18 13.39 7.12
N ALA A 45 13.20 12.50 7.32
CA ALA A 45 12.45 11.83 6.27
C ALA A 45 11.85 12.81 5.24
N VAL A 46 12.03 12.50 3.96
CA VAL A 46 11.49 13.27 2.83
C VAL A 46 10.06 12.86 2.49
N ALA A 47 9.72 11.60 2.79
CA ALA A 47 8.41 10.98 2.66
C ALA A 47 8.30 9.83 3.69
N SER A 48 7.12 9.26 3.89
CA SER A 48 6.92 8.01 4.64
C SER A 48 5.83 7.17 3.99
N VAL A 49 6.01 5.84 4.02
CA VAL A 49 4.93 4.91 3.70
C VAL A 49 4.05 4.79 4.94
N LEU A 50 2.85 5.37 4.89
CA LEU A 50 1.89 5.27 5.98
C LEU A 50 1.37 3.83 6.09
N TYR A 51 1.11 3.20 4.95
CA TYR A 51 0.97 1.75 4.88
C TYR A 51 1.25 1.20 3.48
N SER A 52 1.66 -0.07 3.47
CA SER A 52 1.72 -0.94 2.30
C SER A 52 1.00 -2.25 2.63
N LYS A 53 0.02 -2.66 1.83
CA LYS A 53 -0.70 -3.92 2.01
C LYS A 53 -0.70 -4.71 0.71
N GLY A 54 -0.04 -5.85 0.70
CA GLY A 54 -0.03 -6.77 -0.41
C GLY A 54 -0.89 -8.00 -0.15
N HIS A 55 -1.68 -8.40 -1.14
CA HIS A 55 -2.46 -9.61 -1.09
C HIS A 55 -2.30 -10.39 -2.40
N THR A 56 -1.68 -11.56 -2.31
CA THR A 56 -1.62 -12.50 -3.41
C THR A 56 -2.63 -13.61 -3.22
N PHE A 57 -3.47 -13.85 -4.23
CA PHE A 57 -4.50 -14.88 -4.22
C PHE A 57 -4.68 -15.48 -5.60
N PHE A 58 -5.48 -16.54 -5.70
CA PHE A 58 -5.73 -17.25 -6.94
C PHE A 58 -7.15 -16.99 -7.42
N ASN A 59 -7.28 -16.58 -8.68
CA ASN A 59 -8.55 -16.54 -9.39
C ASN A 59 -8.62 -17.71 -10.36
N TYR A 60 -9.77 -18.37 -10.44
CA TYR A 60 -10.04 -19.42 -11.41
C TYR A 60 -11.03 -18.92 -12.46
N SER A 61 -10.76 -19.21 -13.72
CA SER A 61 -11.73 -19.08 -14.80
C SER A 61 -11.67 -20.32 -15.70
N GLU A 62 -12.80 -20.72 -16.27
CA GLU A 62 -12.84 -21.87 -17.19
C GLU A 62 -11.94 -21.67 -18.42
N SER A 63 -11.79 -20.43 -18.89
CA SER A 63 -11.02 -20.11 -20.10
C SER A 63 -9.51 -20.02 -19.86
N SER A 64 -9.07 -19.63 -18.66
CA SER A 64 -7.66 -19.31 -18.38
C SER A 64 -7.07 -20.15 -17.25
N GLY A 65 -7.86 -21.03 -16.62
CA GLY A 65 -7.44 -21.80 -15.46
C GLY A 65 -7.18 -20.92 -14.23
N PHE A 66 -6.23 -21.34 -13.39
CA PHE A 66 -5.77 -20.55 -12.24
C PHE A 66 -4.82 -19.44 -12.68
N MET A 67 -5.09 -18.23 -12.21
CA MET A 67 -4.22 -17.08 -12.31
C MET A 67 -3.88 -16.57 -10.92
N VAL A 68 -2.61 -16.24 -10.70
CA VAL A 68 -2.14 -15.54 -9.51
C VAL A 68 -2.45 -14.06 -9.68
N VAL A 69 -3.14 -13.49 -8.71
CA VAL A 69 -3.45 -12.07 -8.64
C VAL A 69 -2.74 -11.51 -7.43
N THR A 70 -1.88 -10.52 -7.64
CA THR A 70 -1.25 -9.75 -6.57
C THR A 70 -1.80 -8.34 -6.60
N GLU A 71 -2.46 -7.97 -5.52
CA GLU A 71 -2.97 -6.62 -5.29
C GLU A 71 -2.15 -5.93 -4.22
N VAL A 72 -1.78 -4.68 -4.46
CA VAL A 72 -0.99 -3.90 -3.51
C VAL A 72 -1.60 -2.52 -3.33
N GLU A 73 -2.01 -2.22 -2.11
CA GLU A 73 -2.51 -0.90 -1.70
C GLU A 73 -1.41 -0.13 -0.98
N MET A 74 -1.16 1.10 -1.42
CA MET A 74 -0.13 1.98 -0.87
C MET A 74 -0.76 3.31 -0.46
N ARG A 75 -0.32 3.82 0.70
CA ARG A 75 -0.52 5.22 1.10
C ARG A 75 0.81 5.81 1.52
N ILE A 76 1.19 6.92 0.89
CA ILE A 76 2.49 7.57 1.11
C ILE A 76 2.25 9.03 1.45
N LYS A 77 2.94 9.53 2.47
CA LYS A 77 2.97 10.95 2.84
C LYS A 77 4.25 11.58 2.31
N ILE A 78 4.13 12.71 1.64
CA ILE A 78 5.25 13.51 1.14
C ILE A 78 5.47 14.69 2.09
N TYR A 79 6.67 14.82 2.64
CA TYR A 79 7.01 15.93 3.56
C TYR A 79 7.82 17.03 2.87
N LYS A 80 8.71 16.67 1.95
CA LYS A 80 9.68 17.58 1.32
C LYS A 80 9.73 17.38 -0.20
N LYS A 81 10.28 18.35 -0.93
CA LYS A 81 10.41 18.30 -2.40
C LYS A 81 11.26 17.13 -2.89
N GLU A 82 12.29 16.79 -2.15
CA GLU A 82 13.17 15.64 -2.43
C GLU A 82 12.42 14.30 -2.35
N GLY A 83 11.23 14.29 -1.74
CA GLY A 83 10.36 13.13 -1.67
C GLY A 83 9.41 12.98 -2.87
N TYR A 84 9.39 13.93 -3.82
CA TYR A 84 8.39 13.90 -4.91
C TYR A 84 8.50 12.68 -5.82
N ASP A 85 9.68 12.08 -5.92
CA ASP A 85 9.86 10.84 -6.69
C ASP A 85 9.07 9.66 -6.11
N TRP A 86 8.75 9.67 -4.82
CA TRP A 86 7.83 8.70 -4.20
C TRP A 86 6.39 8.83 -4.68
N ALA A 87 6.07 9.91 -5.36
CA ALA A 87 4.78 10.09 -6.02
C ALA A 87 4.74 9.53 -7.45
N ASN A 88 5.83 8.90 -7.88
CA ASN A 88 5.87 8.09 -9.08
C ASN A 88 5.96 6.62 -8.68
N LYS A 89 5.20 5.74 -9.35
CA LYS A 89 5.33 4.28 -9.17
C LYS A 89 5.52 3.61 -10.51
N SER A 90 6.50 2.71 -10.59
CA SER A 90 6.72 1.84 -11.73
C SER A 90 6.55 0.39 -11.31
N ILE A 91 5.89 -0.40 -12.16
CA ILE A 91 5.67 -1.84 -11.98
C ILE A 91 6.13 -2.53 -13.24
N ARG A 92 7.13 -3.40 -13.10
CA ARG A 92 7.57 -4.27 -14.19
C ARG A 92 6.75 -5.56 -14.15
N TYR A 93 6.32 -6.03 -15.32
CA TYR A 93 5.54 -7.26 -15.49
C TYR A 93 5.95 -7.98 -16.77
N TYR A 94 5.86 -9.31 -16.75
CA TYR A 94 6.36 -10.19 -17.78
C TYR A 94 5.40 -10.28 -18.97
N VAL A 95 5.92 -10.02 -20.15
CA VAL A 95 5.19 -10.06 -21.44
C VAL A 95 5.91 -10.91 -22.48
N GLY A 96 6.74 -11.83 -22.01
CA GLY A 96 7.65 -12.62 -22.83
C GLY A 96 7.13 -13.99 -23.30
N ASN A 97 5.96 -14.42 -22.83
CA ASN A 97 5.38 -15.72 -23.16
C ASN A 97 3.85 -15.62 -23.15
N THR A 98 3.16 -16.49 -23.88
CA THR A 98 1.70 -16.47 -23.96
C THR A 98 1.10 -17.55 -23.06
N PRO A 99 0.17 -17.22 -22.14
CA PRO A 99 -0.36 -15.88 -21.85
C PRO A 99 0.61 -14.96 -21.09
N ASN A 100 0.53 -13.65 -21.35
CA ASN A 100 1.32 -12.62 -20.68
C ASN A 100 0.74 -12.26 -19.30
N GLU A 101 1.57 -11.69 -18.42
CA GLU A 101 1.06 -10.97 -17.26
C GLU A 101 0.36 -9.67 -17.68
N ARG A 102 -0.51 -9.18 -16.80
CA ARG A 102 -1.15 -7.87 -16.93
C ARG A 102 -0.89 -7.06 -15.67
N ALA A 103 -0.57 -5.77 -15.84
CA ALA A 103 -0.48 -4.82 -14.74
C ALA A 103 -1.50 -3.69 -14.93
N SER A 104 -2.09 -3.26 -13.82
CA SER A 104 -3.00 -2.12 -13.79
C SER A 104 -2.84 -1.29 -12.52
N PHE A 105 -3.16 -0.01 -12.62
CA PHE A 105 -3.33 0.86 -11.48
C PHE A 105 -4.81 1.20 -11.30
N SER A 106 -5.23 1.37 -10.06
CA SER A 106 -6.57 1.81 -9.68
C SER A 106 -6.52 2.61 -8.39
N LYS A 107 -7.62 3.30 -8.04
CA LYS A 107 -7.73 4.11 -6.82
C LYS A 107 -6.57 5.11 -6.62
N ALA A 108 -5.93 5.57 -7.70
CA ALA A 108 -4.81 6.49 -7.66
C ALA A 108 -5.30 7.93 -7.42
N VAL A 109 -5.04 8.46 -6.22
CA VAL A 109 -5.53 9.78 -5.76
C VAL A 109 -4.47 10.50 -4.94
N SER A 110 -4.31 11.80 -5.17
CA SER A 110 -3.54 12.71 -4.31
C SER A 110 -4.50 13.52 -3.43
N TYR A 111 -4.10 13.73 -2.18
CA TYR A 111 -4.86 14.45 -1.16
C TYR A 111 -4.05 15.62 -0.65
N ASN A 112 -4.67 16.79 -0.63
CA ASN A 112 -4.07 18.02 -0.15
C ASN A 112 -4.99 18.70 0.86
N LEU A 113 -4.42 19.44 1.80
CA LEU A 113 -5.18 20.31 2.68
C LEU A 113 -5.22 21.73 2.09
N VAL A 114 -6.42 22.25 1.86
CA VAL A 114 -6.66 23.63 1.40
C VAL A 114 -7.70 24.25 2.30
N GLU A 115 -7.32 25.29 3.04
CA GLU A 115 -8.20 26.00 3.99
C GLU A 115 -8.88 25.06 5.00
N GLY A 116 -8.13 24.08 5.52
CA GLY A 116 -8.62 23.09 6.48
C GLY A 116 -9.52 22.00 5.89
N LYS A 117 -9.72 21.97 4.55
CA LYS A 117 -10.52 20.97 3.85
C LYS A 117 -9.63 20.05 3.01
N ILE A 118 -10.02 18.78 2.93
CA ILE A 118 -9.33 17.78 2.11
C ILE A 118 -9.77 17.96 0.65
N GLU A 119 -8.83 18.36 -0.19
CA GLU A 119 -8.98 18.37 -1.64
C GLU A 119 -8.44 17.06 -2.23
N LYS A 120 -9.26 16.38 -3.04
CA LYS A 120 -8.91 15.11 -3.69
C LYS A 120 -8.66 15.33 -5.18
N THR A 121 -7.52 14.88 -5.68
CA THR A 121 -7.20 14.89 -7.12
C THR A 121 -6.98 13.47 -7.60
N LYS A 122 -7.91 12.96 -8.41
CA LYS A 122 -7.79 11.63 -9.02
C LYS A 122 -6.80 11.66 -10.19
N LEU A 123 -5.95 10.64 -10.29
CA LEU A 123 -5.09 10.42 -11.44
C LEU A 123 -5.93 10.26 -12.72
N LYS A 124 -5.51 10.95 -13.78
CA LYS A 124 -6.10 10.85 -15.12
C LYS A 124 -5.17 10.04 -16.03
N SER A 125 -5.67 9.67 -17.21
CA SER A 125 -4.94 8.82 -18.16
C SER A 125 -3.63 9.41 -18.68
N ASP A 126 -3.47 10.74 -18.64
CA ASP A 126 -2.24 11.45 -19.01
C ASP A 126 -1.10 11.26 -17.98
N GLY A 127 -1.42 10.80 -16.77
CA GLY A 127 -0.45 10.44 -15.74
C GLY A 127 -0.20 8.93 -15.63
N GLU A 128 -0.79 8.10 -16.51
CA GLU A 128 -0.51 6.66 -16.60
C GLU A 128 0.22 6.34 -17.90
N PHE A 129 1.32 5.59 -17.80
CA PHE A 129 2.19 5.28 -18.93
C PHE A 129 2.47 3.78 -19.00
N THR A 130 2.67 3.26 -20.21
CA THR A 130 3.15 1.90 -20.43
C THR A 130 4.35 1.95 -21.37
N GLU A 131 5.43 1.30 -20.98
CA GLU A 131 6.69 1.26 -21.73
C GLU A 131 7.10 -0.20 -21.96
N GLN A 132 7.49 -0.53 -23.19
CA GLN A 132 8.12 -1.81 -23.49
C GLN A 132 9.60 -1.73 -23.11
N ALA A 133 10.00 -2.37 -22.01
CA ALA A 133 11.39 -2.33 -21.55
C ALA A 133 12.31 -3.22 -22.40
N ASN A 134 11.84 -4.39 -22.82
CA ASN A 134 12.50 -5.29 -23.78
C ASN A 134 11.51 -6.34 -24.29
N LYS A 135 11.96 -7.32 -25.09
CA LYS A 135 11.10 -8.39 -25.62
C LYS A 135 10.37 -9.27 -24.58
N TYR A 136 10.78 -9.22 -23.31
CA TYR A 136 10.23 -10.06 -22.24
C TYR A 136 9.50 -9.26 -21.15
N TRP A 137 9.74 -7.95 -21.06
CA TRP A 137 9.30 -7.14 -19.94
C TRP A 137 8.67 -5.83 -20.41
N ALA A 138 7.53 -5.50 -19.82
CA ALA A 138 6.90 -4.19 -19.90
C ALA A 138 6.93 -3.53 -18.53
N VAL A 139 6.79 -2.19 -18.51
CA VAL A 139 6.72 -1.39 -17.28
C VAL A 139 5.51 -0.50 -17.38
N LYS A 140 4.59 -0.63 -16.41
CA LYS A 140 3.48 0.31 -16.23
C LYS A 140 3.85 1.32 -15.16
N LYS A 141 3.60 2.60 -15.42
CA LYS A 141 4.01 3.71 -14.57
C LYS A 141 2.84 4.64 -14.27
N ILE A 142 2.86 5.25 -13.10
CA ILE A 142 2.01 6.39 -12.75
C ILE A 142 2.85 7.55 -12.24
N ALA A 143 2.40 8.76 -12.52
CA ALA A 143 2.88 10.00 -11.92
C ALA A 143 1.70 10.72 -11.27
N MET A 144 1.70 10.78 -9.93
CA MET A 144 0.56 11.31 -9.18
C MET A 144 0.39 12.82 -9.39
N PRO A 145 -0.84 13.32 -9.60
CA PRO A 145 -1.09 14.73 -9.88
C PRO A 145 -1.05 15.56 -8.60
N ASN A 146 -0.86 16.89 -8.71
CA ASN A 146 -1.00 17.84 -7.61
C ASN A 146 -0.18 17.49 -6.35
N VAL A 147 1.03 16.96 -6.53
CA VAL A 147 1.95 16.63 -5.45
C VAL A 147 2.68 17.89 -4.98
N LYS A 148 2.63 18.13 -3.68
CA LYS A 148 3.34 19.20 -2.98
C LYS A 148 3.77 18.75 -1.58
N GLU A 149 4.54 19.56 -0.86
CA GLU A 149 4.84 19.29 0.55
C GLU A 149 3.53 19.14 1.35
N GLY A 150 3.42 18.06 2.12
CA GLY A 150 2.23 17.73 2.88
C GLY A 150 1.21 16.87 2.14
N THR A 151 1.37 16.60 0.84
CA THR A 151 0.48 15.70 0.10
C THR A 151 0.51 14.29 0.68
N VAL A 152 -0.67 13.67 0.80
CA VAL A 152 -0.80 12.21 0.93
C VAL A 152 -1.23 11.67 -0.42
N ILE A 153 -0.59 10.63 -0.91
CA ILE A 153 -1.02 9.90 -2.11
C ILE A 153 -1.46 8.51 -1.73
N GLU A 154 -2.36 7.98 -2.56
CA GLU A 154 -2.84 6.62 -2.47
C GLU A 154 -2.91 6.02 -3.87
N TYR A 155 -2.62 4.73 -3.98
CA TYR A 155 -2.91 3.96 -5.18
C TYR A 155 -3.03 2.49 -4.83
N LYS A 156 -3.73 1.76 -5.69
CA LYS A 156 -3.72 0.31 -5.75
C LYS A 156 -3.11 -0.12 -7.07
N TYR A 157 -2.26 -1.13 -7.07
CA TYR A 157 -1.90 -1.81 -8.30
C TYR A 157 -2.21 -3.30 -8.23
N THR A 158 -2.48 -3.87 -9.40
CA THR A 158 -2.79 -5.29 -9.55
C THR A 158 -1.90 -5.87 -10.64
N ILE A 159 -1.24 -6.98 -10.33
CA ILE A 159 -0.55 -7.84 -11.29
C ILE A 159 -1.34 -9.15 -11.39
N GLU A 160 -1.79 -9.48 -12.59
CA GLU A 160 -2.40 -10.77 -12.92
C GLU A 160 -1.38 -11.60 -13.70
N SER A 161 -1.08 -12.78 -13.18
CA SER A 161 -0.05 -13.67 -13.70
C SER A 161 -0.58 -15.08 -13.94
N PRO A 162 -0.37 -15.66 -15.13
CA PRO A 162 -0.66 -17.07 -15.37
C PRO A 162 0.42 -18.00 -14.79
N TYR A 163 1.53 -17.46 -14.25
CA TYR A 163 2.68 -18.22 -13.78
C TYR A 163 2.50 -18.62 -12.32
N ILE A 164 1.68 -19.64 -12.07
CA ILE A 164 1.30 -20.07 -10.71
C ILE A 164 2.47 -20.50 -9.81
N THR A 165 3.63 -20.81 -10.38
CA THR A 165 4.84 -21.18 -9.63
C THR A 165 5.68 -19.97 -9.19
N SER A 166 5.30 -18.75 -9.57
CA SER A 166 6.04 -17.53 -9.29
C SER A 166 5.19 -16.57 -8.47
N PHE A 167 5.65 -16.24 -7.27
CA PHE A 167 5.06 -15.21 -6.43
C PHE A 167 5.96 -13.98 -6.46
N PRO A 168 5.40 -12.77 -6.33
CA PRO A 168 6.22 -11.58 -6.23
C PRO A 168 6.96 -11.56 -4.90
N ASP A 169 8.19 -11.05 -4.92
CA ASP A 169 8.92 -10.70 -3.72
C ASP A 169 8.21 -9.54 -2.99
N TRP A 170 8.29 -9.53 -1.66
CA TRP A 170 7.72 -8.47 -0.82
C TRP A 170 8.77 -7.84 0.08
N GLU A 171 9.01 -6.54 -0.14
CA GLU A 171 9.90 -5.74 0.70
C GLU A 171 9.10 -5.07 1.82
N PHE A 172 9.39 -5.43 3.07
CA PHE A 172 8.73 -4.83 4.23
C PHE A 172 9.30 -3.46 4.61
N GLN A 173 10.48 -3.13 4.09
CA GLN A 173 11.20 -1.89 4.35
C GLN A 173 11.53 -1.21 3.03
N GLU A 174 11.62 0.11 3.09
CA GLU A 174 11.91 0.97 1.96
C GLU A 174 13.03 1.94 2.38
N SER A 175 13.57 2.73 1.44
CA SER A 175 14.56 3.76 1.80
C SER A 175 13.97 4.94 2.58
N ILE A 176 12.64 5.04 2.66
CA ILE A 176 11.91 5.94 3.56
C ILE A 176 11.25 5.16 4.69
N PRO A 177 10.92 5.79 5.84
CA PRO A 177 10.23 5.11 6.92
C PRO A 177 8.92 4.44 6.47
N VAL A 178 8.73 3.18 6.90
CA VAL A 178 7.50 2.41 6.69
C VAL A 178 6.79 2.23 8.03
N ASN A 179 5.59 2.81 8.16
CA ASN A 179 4.81 2.76 9.40
C ASN A 179 4.07 1.44 9.56
N TYR A 180 3.57 0.88 8.46
CA TYR A 180 2.86 -0.38 8.43
C TYR A 180 3.12 -1.10 7.11
N SER A 181 3.45 -2.39 7.19
CA SER A 181 3.55 -3.26 6.02
C SER A 181 2.92 -4.61 6.34
N GLU A 182 2.08 -5.09 5.45
CA GLU A 182 1.40 -6.38 5.55
C GLU A 182 1.47 -7.09 4.21
N TYR A 183 1.75 -8.38 4.24
CA TYR A 183 1.64 -9.24 3.07
C TYR A 183 0.85 -10.49 3.42
N LYS A 184 -0.16 -10.79 2.60
CA LYS A 184 -1.05 -11.95 2.77
C LYS A 184 -1.04 -12.81 1.52
N THR A 185 -1.04 -14.12 1.71
CA THR A 185 -1.22 -15.09 0.62
C THR A 185 -2.45 -15.95 0.88
N SER A 186 -3.36 -16.02 -0.10
CA SER A 186 -4.52 -16.92 -0.09
C SER A 186 -4.34 -17.99 -1.15
N VAL A 187 -3.80 -19.14 -0.75
CA VAL A 187 -3.46 -20.25 -1.64
C VAL A 187 -4.58 -21.31 -1.59
N PRO A 188 -5.03 -21.83 -2.74
CA PRO A 188 -5.94 -22.98 -2.77
C PRO A 188 -5.35 -24.22 -2.10
N GLU A 189 -6.19 -25.02 -1.44
CA GLU A 189 -5.77 -26.17 -0.62
C GLU A 189 -4.90 -27.20 -1.35
N PHE A 190 -5.08 -27.35 -2.66
CA PHE A 190 -4.35 -28.31 -3.49
C PHE A 190 -2.94 -27.86 -3.90
N TYR A 191 -2.53 -26.63 -3.58
CA TYR A 191 -1.15 -26.17 -3.81
C TYR A 191 -0.39 -25.97 -2.49
N THR A 192 0.88 -26.35 -2.49
CA THR A 192 1.81 -26.09 -1.38
C THR A 192 3.01 -25.32 -1.92
N TYR A 193 3.30 -24.17 -1.30
CA TYR A 193 4.46 -23.34 -1.62
C TYR A 193 5.35 -23.22 -0.38
N SER A 194 6.66 -23.19 -0.59
CA SER A 194 7.65 -22.95 0.46
C SER A 194 8.43 -21.67 0.15
N SER A 195 8.55 -20.79 1.13
CA SER A 195 9.54 -19.70 1.09
C SER A 195 10.94 -20.28 1.34
N HIS A 196 11.93 -19.85 0.55
CA HIS A 196 13.35 -20.12 0.82
C HIS A 196 13.96 -19.05 1.73
#